data_AF-A0A1H8G1V6-F1
#
_entry.id   AF-A0A1H8G1V6-F1
#
_cell.length_a   1.000
_cell.length_b   1.000
_cell.length_c   1.000
_cell.angle_alpha   90.00
_cell.angle_beta   90.00
_cell.angle_gamma   90.00
#
_symmetry.space_group_name_H-M   'P 1'
#
loop_
_entity.id
_entity.type
_entity.pdbx_description
1 polymer ?
#
loop_
_entity_poly.entity_id
_entity_poly.type
_entity_poly.pdbx_seq_one_letter_code
_entity_poly.pdbx_strand_id
1 'polypeptide(L)'
;MNLDLLLTGCGLALTDVAVCLHKPGAVHVRRAIAIMAETASELFACYQSTHSATAEATLKRRPFMASFIARGDGALVFAGLFARQGWGLRTAAELNGDPMQQAVQARTGNWTFDGDDRSVFDLVPHAALHDLIGRLAIADPGGRTYMRLADTTPLPIVEISPVARLVPEMPSWDRLILSADDIAHLPRDWALRLSEWRGIYLIVDDSDGARYVGAAYGMDNLLGRWRAHVAGDVGVTCALSRRRTAGFRFSILQLLAPTLQIAEVTAVEQTCMARLHTRDFGLNA
;
A
#
# COMPACT_ATOMS: atom_id res chain seq x y z
N MET A 1 -21.72 18.61 2.33
CA MET A 1 -21.12 18.78 3.68
C MET A 1 -19.61 18.87 3.49
N ASN A 2 -18.91 19.69 4.26
CA ASN A 2 -17.47 19.92 4.12
C ASN A 2 -16.76 19.56 5.45
N LEU A 3 -15.49 19.19 5.39
CA LEU A 3 -14.73 18.71 6.56
C LEU A 3 -14.64 19.77 7.66
N ASP A 4 -14.64 21.05 7.28
CA ASP A 4 -14.63 22.21 8.17
C ASP A 4 -15.71 22.14 9.26
N LEU A 5 -16.94 21.74 8.90
CA LEU A 5 -18.06 21.59 9.83
C LEU A 5 -17.83 20.48 10.85
N LEU A 6 -17.20 19.37 10.45
CA LEU A 6 -16.87 18.28 11.37
C LEU A 6 -15.76 18.70 12.35
N LEU A 7 -14.72 19.36 11.85
CA LEU A 7 -13.60 19.82 12.68
C LEU A 7 -14.08 20.88 13.71
N THR A 8 -14.81 21.90 13.24
CA THR A 8 -15.35 22.95 14.12
C THR A 8 -16.41 22.41 15.09
N GLY A 9 -17.23 21.45 14.67
CA GLY A 9 -18.19 20.75 15.54
C GLY A 9 -17.53 19.97 16.68
N CYS A 10 -16.28 19.53 16.51
CA CYS A 10 -15.46 18.93 17.56
C CYS A 10 -14.64 19.95 18.38
N GLY A 11 -14.84 21.26 18.17
CA GLY A 11 -14.11 22.32 18.87
C GLY A 11 -12.70 22.57 18.35
N LEU A 12 -12.34 22.06 17.17
CA LEU A 12 -11.02 22.29 16.57
C LEU A 12 -11.07 23.54 15.68
N ALA A 13 -10.18 24.51 15.95
CA ALA A 13 -10.00 25.64 15.06
C ALA A 13 -9.35 25.17 13.74
N LEU A 14 -9.85 25.60 12.60
CA LEU A 14 -9.30 25.19 11.30
C LEU A 14 -7.85 25.64 11.11
N THR A 15 -7.47 26.77 11.72
CA THR A 15 -6.10 27.29 11.76
C THR A 15 -5.13 26.41 12.55
N ASP A 16 -5.63 25.42 13.28
CA ASP A 16 -4.83 24.51 14.10
C ASP A 16 -4.64 23.13 13.45
N VAL A 17 -5.34 22.87 12.35
CA VAL A 17 -5.35 21.57 11.68
C VAL A 17 -4.57 21.62 10.37
N ALA A 18 -3.50 20.84 10.29
CA ALA A 18 -2.88 20.43 9.03
C ALA A 18 -3.66 19.25 8.45
N VAL A 19 -3.76 19.17 7.13
CA VAL A 19 -4.43 18.08 6.42
C VAL A 19 -3.39 17.35 5.58
N CYS A 20 -3.10 16.10 5.93
CA CYS A 20 -2.12 15.27 5.24
C CYS A 20 -2.83 14.28 4.30
N LEU A 21 -2.56 14.41 3.00
CA LEU A 21 -3.19 13.63 1.93
C LEU A 21 -2.20 12.61 1.36
N HIS A 22 -2.20 11.38 1.87
CA HIS A 22 -1.31 10.31 1.43
C HIS A 22 -1.71 9.80 0.04
N LYS A 23 -1.08 10.36 -1.00
CA LYS A 23 -1.36 10.05 -2.41
C LYS A 23 -0.09 9.80 -3.26
N PRO A 24 0.80 8.87 -2.86
CA PRO A 24 1.96 8.51 -3.69
C PRO A 24 1.52 8.00 -5.07
N GLY A 25 2.35 8.25 -6.09
CA GLY A 25 2.01 7.92 -7.48
C GLY A 25 1.89 6.41 -7.75
N ALA A 26 2.69 5.60 -7.06
CA ALA A 26 2.71 4.15 -7.22
C ALA A 26 1.53 3.49 -6.48
N VAL A 27 0.78 2.64 -7.20
CA VAL A 27 -0.40 1.91 -6.68
C VAL A 27 -0.03 1.03 -5.48
N HIS A 28 1.08 0.29 -5.57
CA HIS A 28 1.52 -0.59 -4.49
C HIS A 28 1.85 0.20 -3.21
N VAL A 29 2.48 1.38 -3.33
CA VAL A 29 2.77 2.23 -2.15
C VAL A 29 1.47 2.74 -1.51
N ARG A 30 0.47 3.15 -2.30
CA ARG A 30 -0.85 3.54 -1.76
C ARG A 30 -1.48 2.39 -0.97
N ARG A 31 -1.41 1.16 -1.51
CA ARG A 31 -1.93 -0.04 -0.86
C ARG A 31 -1.17 -0.35 0.43
N ALA A 32 0.16 -0.31 0.40
CA ALA A 32 1.00 -0.54 1.58
C ALA A 32 0.67 0.44 2.72
N ILE A 33 0.46 1.73 2.40
CA ILE A 33 0.05 2.73 3.39
C ILE A 33 -1.32 2.41 3.99
N ALA A 34 -2.29 2.04 3.15
CA ALA A 34 -3.62 1.67 3.61
C ALA A 34 -3.59 0.43 4.53
N ILE A 35 -2.82 -0.60 4.16
CA ILE A 35 -2.63 -1.81 4.97
C ILE A 35 -1.94 -1.46 6.29
N MET A 36 -0.87 -0.65 6.26
CA MET A 36 -0.20 -0.21 7.49
C MET A 36 -1.16 0.53 8.41
N ALA A 37 -1.97 1.45 7.87
CA ALA A 37 -2.93 2.20 8.67
C ALA A 37 -4.01 1.32 9.30
N GLU A 38 -4.40 0.23 8.64
CA GLU A 38 -5.45 -0.67 9.12
C GLU A 38 -4.93 -1.76 10.07
N THR A 39 -3.73 -2.30 9.84
CA THR A 39 -3.25 -3.50 10.54
C THR A 39 -1.90 -3.34 11.25
N ALA A 40 -1.21 -2.22 11.08
CA ALA A 40 0.11 -1.98 11.67
C ALA A 40 0.31 -0.50 12.04
N SER A 41 -0.47 -0.03 13.02
CA SER A 41 -0.55 1.38 13.41
C SER A 41 0.81 2.01 13.74
N GLU A 42 1.75 1.25 14.31
CA GLU A 42 3.11 1.74 14.60
C GLU A 42 3.90 2.03 13.33
N LEU A 43 3.80 1.17 12.30
CA LEU A 43 4.43 1.40 11.00
C LEU A 43 3.79 2.59 10.28
N PHE A 44 2.46 2.72 10.36
CA PHE A 44 1.78 3.89 9.80
C PHE A 44 2.18 5.18 10.51
N ALA A 45 2.28 5.17 11.84
CA ALA A 45 2.76 6.30 12.64
C ALA A 45 4.21 6.68 12.25
N CYS A 46 5.09 5.69 12.09
CA CYS A 46 6.45 5.91 11.61
C CYS A 46 6.48 6.50 10.19
N TYR A 47 5.66 5.97 9.28
CA TYR A 47 5.55 6.47 7.90
C TYR A 47 5.14 7.95 7.86
N GLN A 48 4.12 8.34 8.63
CA GLN A 48 3.62 9.72 8.61
C GLN A 48 4.36 10.66 9.57
N SER A 49 5.38 10.22 10.31
CA SER A 49 6.14 11.07 11.24
C SER A 49 7.22 11.90 10.54
N THR A 50 7.50 11.66 9.26
CA THR A 50 8.51 12.40 8.49
C THR A 50 7.91 12.98 7.22
N HIS A 51 8.37 14.17 6.82
CA HIS A 51 7.81 14.90 5.69
C HIS A 51 8.90 15.63 4.89
N SER A 52 8.53 16.20 3.74
CA SER A 52 9.40 17.15 3.02
C SER A 52 9.46 18.50 3.74
N ALA A 53 10.51 19.28 3.52
CA ALA A 53 10.74 20.56 4.21
C ALA A 53 9.52 21.50 4.23
N THR A 54 8.80 21.64 3.10
CA THR A 54 7.58 22.47 3.02
C THR A 54 6.44 21.92 3.87
N ALA A 55 6.26 20.61 3.88
CA ALA A 55 5.23 19.95 4.68
C ALA A 55 5.58 20.00 6.19
N GLU A 56 6.86 19.85 6.55
CA GLU A 56 7.31 20.04 7.93
C GLU A 56 7.01 21.45 8.44
N ALA A 57 7.31 22.48 7.65
CA ALA A 57 7.06 23.88 8.04
C ALA A 57 5.58 24.16 8.32
N THR A 58 4.69 23.46 7.63
CA THR A 58 3.24 23.51 7.88
C THR A 58 2.89 22.81 9.19
N LEU A 59 3.30 21.56 9.36
CA LEU A 59 2.96 20.76 10.54
C LEU A 59 3.55 21.34 11.83
N LYS A 60 4.74 21.95 11.79
CA LYS A 60 5.35 22.66 12.95
C LYS A 60 4.45 23.76 13.52
N ARG A 61 3.60 24.38 12.69
CA ARG A 61 2.71 25.49 13.08
C ARG A 61 1.29 25.04 13.46
N ARG A 62 0.99 23.75 13.32
CA ARG A 62 -0.36 23.19 13.50
C ARG A 62 -0.32 22.13 14.60
N PRO A 63 -1.04 22.30 15.72
CA PRO A 63 -1.05 21.30 16.79
C PRO A 63 -1.77 20.01 16.41
N PHE A 64 -2.56 19.99 15.33
CA PHE A 64 -3.24 18.79 14.87
C PHE A 64 -2.94 18.46 13.41
N MET A 65 -2.97 17.18 13.07
CA MET A 65 -2.89 16.65 11.71
C MET A 65 -4.05 15.70 11.45
N ALA A 66 -4.92 16.03 10.48
CA ALA A 66 -5.92 15.13 9.93
C ALA A 66 -5.30 14.35 8.77
N SER A 67 -5.22 13.03 8.90
CA SER A 67 -4.55 12.13 7.96
C SER A 67 -5.57 11.44 7.05
N PHE A 68 -5.30 11.42 5.74
CA PHE A 68 -6.18 10.85 4.73
C PHE A 68 -5.40 9.98 3.74
N ILE A 69 -5.97 8.86 3.30
CA ILE A 69 -5.33 7.88 2.40
C ILE A 69 -6.12 7.76 1.10
N ALA A 70 -5.44 7.85 -0.04
CA ALA A 70 -6.10 7.78 -1.34
C ALA A 70 -6.66 6.36 -1.64
N ARG A 71 -7.95 6.29 -2.01
CA ARG A 71 -8.68 5.03 -2.31
C ARG A 71 -8.56 4.57 -3.76
N GLY A 72 -8.12 5.46 -4.67
CA GLY A 72 -7.90 5.17 -6.10
C GLY A 72 -9.03 5.58 -7.04
N ASP A 73 -10.22 5.90 -6.50
CA ASP A 73 -11.39 6.44 -7.20
C ASP A 73 -11.42 7.99 -7.21
N GLY A 74 -10.34 8.64 -6.77
CA GLY A 74 -10.25 10.09 -6.62
C GLY A 74 -10.70 10.62 -5.25
N ALA A 75 -11.16 9.74 -4.34
CA ALA A 75 -11.43 10.10 -2.95
C ALA A 75 -10.23 9.77 -2.03
N LEU A 76 -10.18 10.44 -0.88
CA LEU A 76 -9.29 10.07 0.23
C LEU A 76 -10.10 9.74 1.48
N VAL A 77 -9.79 8.60 2.09
CA VAL A 77 -10.45 8.09 3.29
C VAL A 77 -9.70 8.59 4.53
N PHE A 78 -10.44 9.04 5.52
CA PHE A 78 -9.91 9.52 6.80
C PHE A 78 -9.24 8.37 7.58
N ALA A 79 -7.95 8.53 7.84
CA ALA A 79 -7.13 7.57 8.59
C ALA A 79 -6.99 7.94 10.08
N GLY A 80 -7.33 9.17 10.45
CA GLY A 80 -7.35 9.61 11.83
C GLY A 80 -6.93 11.05 12.03
N LEU A 81 -7.21 11.56 13.23
CA LEU A 81 -6.72 12.84 13.72
C LEU A 81 -5.58 12.58 14.70
N PHE A 82 -4.50 13.33 14.58
CA PHE A 82 -3.32 13.19 15.43
C PHE A 82 -2.98 14.54 16.06
N ALA A 83 -2.71 14.54 17.36
CA ALA A 83 -2.12 15.67 18.07
C ALA A 83 -0.60 15.63 17.92
N ARG A 84 -0.01 16.74 17.48
CA ARG A 84 1.44 16.91 17.39
C ARG A 84 1.98 17.39 18.73
N GLN A 85 2.59 16.48 19.49
CA GLN A 85 3.17 16.81 20.80
C GLN A 85 4.51 17.52 20.66
N GLY A 86 5.37 17.05 19.75
CA GLY A 86 6.72 17.56 19.56
C GLY A 86 7.30 17.17 18.20
N TRP A 87 8.56 17.53 17.98
CA TRP A 87 9.40 16.92 16.95
C TRP A 87 10.86 16.99 17.35
N GLY A 88 11.64 16.01 16.91
CA GLY A 88 13.10 15.99 17.04
C GLY A 88 13.76 16.01 15.67
N LEU A 89 14.93 16.64 15.54
CA LEU A 89 15.74 16.52 14.33
C LEU A 89 16.51 15.20 14.37
N ARG A 90 16.51 14.49 13.23
CA ARG A 90 17.33 13.30 13.01
C ARG A 90 18.05 13.39 11.68
N THR A 91 19.29 12.96 11.67
CA THR A 91 20.12 12.88 10.47
C THR A 91 19.61 11.78 9.54
N ALA A 92 19.96 11.86 8.26
CA ALA A 92 19.67 10.79 7.30
C ALA A 92 20.27 9.44 7.73
N ALA A 93 21.47 9.44 8.33
CA ALA A 93 22.13 8.22 8.82
C ALA A 93 21.35 7.56 9.96
N GLU A 94 20.87 8.35 10.93
CA GLU A 94 20.05 7.86 12.03
C GLU A 94 18.72 7.29 11.54
N LEU A 95 18.07 7.94 10.57
CA LEU A 95 16.81 7.48 10.01
C LEU A 95 16.98 6.21 9.18
N ASN A 96 18.03 6.14 8.34
CA ASN A 96 18.33 4.93 7.57
C ASN A 96 18.77 3.76 8.46
N GLY A 97 19.30 4.03 9.66
CA GLY A 97 19.65 3.01 10.65
C GLY A 97 18.51 2.58 11.58
N ASP A 98 17.36 3.24 11.52
CA ASP A 98 16.20 2.94 12.39
C ASP A 98 15.43 1.72 11.84
N PRO A 99 15.26 0.63 12.62
CA PRO A 99 14.56 -0.56 12.18
C PRO A 99 13.11 -0.30 11.73
N MET A 100 12.41 0.64 12.37
CA MET A 100 11.04 0.97 12.00
C MET A 100 10.99 1.70 10.66
N GLN A 101 11.95 2.61 10.42
CA GLN A 101 12.08 3.28 9.12
C GLN A 101 12.44 2.29 8.02
N GLN A 102 13.37 1.36 8.28
CA GLN A 102 13.71 0.30 7.33
C GLN A 102 12.49 -0.57 6.98
N ALA A 103 11.66 -0.92 7.97
CA ALA A 103 10.43 -1.65 7.74
C ALA A 103 9.42 -0.85 6.89
N VAL A 104 9.29 0.46 7.11
CA VAL A 104 8.46 1.34 6.25
C VAL A 104 9.04 1.41 4.83
N GLN A 105 10.35 1.59 4.68
CA GLN A 105 11.03 1.65 3.39
C GLN A 105 10.82 0.35 2.60
N ALA A 106 10.95 -0.81 3.25
CA ALA A 106 10.71 -2.11 2.64
C ALA A 106 9.31 -2.24 2.02
N ARG A 107 8.29 -1.67 2.67
CA ARG A 107 6.89 -1.68 2.20
C ARG A 107 6.57 -0.60 1.16
N THR A 108 7.33 0.50 1.16
CA THR A 108 6.99 1.71 0.41
C THR A 108 7.94 2.03 -0.74
N GLY A 109 8.77 1.05 -1.16
CA GLY A 109 9.55 1.13 -2.40
C GLY A 109 11.07 1.20 -2.21
N ASN A 110 11.60 0.77 -1.06
CA ASN A 110 13.04 0.65 -0.77
C ASN A 110 13.84 1.95 -1.02
N TRP A 111 13.24 3.10 -0.74
CA TRP A 111 13.92 4.40 -0.79
C TRP A 111 14.79 4.60 0.46
N THR A 112 15.72 5.55 0.39
CA THR A 112 16.57 5.94 1.53
C THR A 112 16.42 7.44 1.81
N PHE A 113 16.70 7.83 3.05
CA PHE A 113 16.84 9.25 3.40
C PHE A 113 18.17 9.78 2.86
N ASP A 114 18.13 10.93 2.21
CA ASP A 114 19.28 11.68 1.72
C ASP A 114 19.24 13.13 2.20
N GLY A 115 20.40 13.80 2.14
CA GLY A 115 20.52 15.23 2.41
C GLY A 115 20.44 15.62 3.88
N ASP A 116 19.73 16.73 4.13
CA ASP A 116 19.66 17.42 5.42
C ASP A 116 18.87 16.64 6.49
N ASP A 117 19.07 17.04 7.74
CA ASP A 117 18.31 16.56 8.89
C ASP A 117 16.81 16.75 8.69
N ARG A 118 16.03 15.75 9.13
CA ARG A 118 14.57 15.77 9.04
C ARG A 118 13.94 15.83 10.41
N SER A 119 12.79 16.50 10.47
CA SER A 119 11.97 16.51 11.68
C SER A 119 11.18 15.21 11.76
N VAL A 120 11.34 14.49 12.85
CA VAL A 120 10.50 13.36 13.23
C VAL A 120 9.46 13.87 14.23
N PHE A 121 8.20 13.89 13.80
CA PHE A 121 7.08 14.38 14.60
C PHE A 121 6.54 13.31 15.53
N ASP A 122 6.26 13.69 16.78
CA ASP A 122 5.50 12.88 17.72
C ASP A 122 4.00 13.12 17.49
N LEU A 123 3.37 12.17 16.81
CA LEU A 123 1.97 12.20 16.38
C LEU A 123 1.15 11.21 17.18
N VAL A 124 0.38 11.70 18.14
CA VAL A 124 -0.44 10.88 19.04
C VAL A 124 -1.89 10.87 18.55
N PRO A 125 -2.53 9.70 18.37
CA PRO A 125 -3.94 9.63 18.00
C PRO A 125 -4.83 10.47 18.94
N HIS A 126 -5.72 11.27 18.35
CA HIS A 126 -6.68 12.10 19.06
C HIS A 126 -8.09 11.50 18.97
N ALA A 127 -8.87 11.59 20.04
CA ALA A 127 -10.17 10.92 20.14
C ALA A 127 -11.26 11.54 19.24
N ALA A 128 -11.16 12.83 18.91
CA ALA A 128 -12.12 13.48 18.03
C ALA A 128 -12.15 12.83 16.64
N LEU A 129 -13.37 12.61 16.12
CA LEU A 129 -13.64 11.95 14.83
C LEU A 129 -13.14 10.49 14.73
N HIS A 130 -12.76 9.86 15.84
CA HIS A 130 -12.26 8.48 15.83
C HIS A 130 -13.26 7.49 15.19
N ASP A 131 -14.56 7.70 15.40
CA ASP A 131 -15.63 6.88 14.83
C ASP A 131 -15.75 7.02 13.30
N LEU A 132 -15.09 8.00 12.69
CA LEU A 132 -15.08 8.25 11.26
C LEU A 132 -13.87 7.65 10.54
N ILE A 133 -12.91 7.07 11.27
CA ILE A 133 -11.75 6.39 10.68
C ILE A 133 -12.24 5.28 9.75
N GLY A 134 -11.75 5.27 8.51
CA GLY A 134 -12.16 4.32 7.47
C GLY A 134 -13.58 4.54 6.93
N ARG A 135 -14.35 5.49 7.46
CA ARG A 135 -15.76 5.73 7.08
C ARG A 135 -15.94 7.04 6.33
N LEU A 136 -15.27 8.09 6.79
CA LEU A 136 -15.31 9.40 6.16
C LEU A 136 -14.38 9.42 4.94
N ALA A 137 -14.90 9.85 3.80
CA ALA A 137 -14.10 10.15 2.63
C ALA A 137 -14.35 11.58 2.12
N ILE A 138 -13.28 12.21 1.64
CA ILE A 138 -13.29 13.53 1.04
C ILE A 138 -12.87 13.46 -0.43
N ALA A 139 -13.31 14.43 -1.24
CA ALA A 139 -12.81 14.59 -2.60
C ALA A 139 -11.33 15.03 -2.58
N ASP A 140 -10.49 14.50 -3.48
CA ASP A 140 -9.13 15.02 -3.64
C ASP A 140 -9.18 16.46 -4.19
N PRO A 141 -8.64 17.46 -3.45
CA PRO A 141 -8.55 18.83 -3.94
C PRO A 141 -7.47 19.03 -5.04
N GLY A 142 -6.99 17.95 -5.66
CA GLY A 142 -6.03 17.94 -6.76
C GLY A 142 -4.61 18.35 -6.34
N GLY A 143 -3.78 18.71 -7.32
CA GLY A 143 -2.43 19.26 -7.09
C GLY A 143 -1.42 18.31 -6.44
N ARG A 144 -0.14 18.74 -6.45
CA ARG A 144 0.98 17.97 -5.87
C ARG A 144 1.14 18.17 -4.36
N THR A 145 0.60 19.25 -3.80
CA THR A 145 0.69 19.57 -2.38
C THR A 145 -0.17 18.61 -1.56
N TYR A 146 0.50 17.77 -0.78
CA TYR A 146 -0.13 16.73 0.05
C TYR A 146 -0.34 17.17 1.50
N MET A 147 0.50 18.08 2.02
CA MET A 147 0.29 18.71 3.34
C MET A 147 -0.39 20.06 3.12
N ARG A 148 -1.61 20.21 3.62
CA ARG A 148 -2.50 21.34 3.35
C ARG A 148 -3.02 21.97 4.63
N LEU A 149 -3.63 23.13 4.51
CA LEU A 149 -4.23 23.88 5.62
C LEU A 149 -5.75 23.67 5.59
N ALA A 150 -6.35 23.29 6.72
CA ALA A 150 -7.80 23.06 6.79
C ALA A 150 -8.62 24.34 6.57
N ASP A 151 -8.08 25.52 6.90
CA ASP A 151 -8.73 26.83 6.80
C ASP A 151 -8.78 27.39 5.37
N THR A 152 -7.94 26.92 4.45
CA THR A 152 -7.89 27.43 3.07
C THR A 152 -8.11 26.37 1.99
N THR A 153 -8.27 25.10 2.38
CA THR A 153 -8.48 24.00 1.44
C THR A 153 -9.96 23.60 1.42
N PRO A 154 -10.63 23.62 0.26
CA PRO A 154 -11.95 23.02 0.14
C PRO A 154 -11.81 21.50 0.26
N LEU A 155 -12.50 20.88 1.23
CA LEU A 155 -12.43 19.44 1.52
C LEU A 155 -13.84 18.82 1.54
N PRO A 156 -14.56 18.82 0.41
CA PRO A 156 -15.93 18.31 0.35
C PRO A 156 -15.98 16.85 0.78
N ILE A 157 -16.93 16.54 1.68
CA ILE A 157 -17.21 15.17 2.09
C ILE A 157 -18.01 14.50 0.97
N VAL A 158 -17.48 13.41 0.46
CA VAL A 158 -18.12 12.62 -0.60
C VAL A 158 -18.86 11.41 -0.05
N GLU A 159 -18.42 10.89 1.10
CA GLU A 159 -18.98 9.67 1.67
C GLU A 159 -18.79 9.62 3.19
N ILE A 160 -19.79 9.07 3.88
CA ILE A 160 -19.65 8.54 5.24
C ILE A 160 -20.22 7.12 5.22
N SER A 161 -19.34 6.12 5.14
CA SER A 161 -19.71 4.71 5.02
C SER A 161 -20.23 4.15 6.35
N PRO A 162 -21.19 3.20 6.35
CA PRO A 162 -21.55 2.45 7.53
C PRO A 162 -20.45 1.48 7.99
N VAL A 163 -19.54 1.07 7.09
CA VAL A 163 -18.46 0.12 7.37
C VAL A 163 -17.12 0.82 7.24
N ALA A 164 -16.30 0.75 8.30
CA ALA A 164 -14.95 1.28 8.28
C ALA A 164 -14.05 0.41 7.40
N ARG A 165 -13.36 1.04 6.44
CA ARG A 165 -12.42 0.39 5.54
C ARG A 165 -11.35 1.38 5.10
N LEU A 166 -10.08 1.12 5.44
CA LEU A 166 -8.95 1.90 4.95
C LEU A 166 -8.35 1.27 3.70
N VAL A 167 -8.28 -0.06 3.66
CA VAL A 167 -7.79 -0.79 2.48
C VAL A 167 -8.89 -0.87 1.43
N PRO A 168 -8.65 -0.43 0.18
CA PRO A 168 -9.66 -0.49 -0.87
C PRO A 168 -10.14 -1.92 -1.12
N GLU A 169 -11.31 -2.05 -1.73
CA GLU A 169 -11.80 -3.36 -2.17
C GLU A 169 -10.81 -4.04 -3.12
N MET A 170 -10.81 -5.37 -3.08
CA MET A 170 -9.94 -6.14 -3.97
C MET A 170 -10.31 -5.86 -5.43
N PRO A 171 -9.34 -5.48 -6.28
CA PRO A 171 -9.58 -5.38 -7.70
C PRO A 171 -10.07 -6.71 -8.29
N SER A 172 -10.75 -6.62 -9.44
CA SER A 172 -11.00 -7.80 -10.26
C SER A 172 -9.69 -8.48 -10.65
N TRP A 173 -9.72 -9.81 -10.81
CA TRP A 173 -8.52 -10.62 -11.01
C TRP A 173 -7.67 -10.16 -12.21
N ASP A 174 -8.31 -9.64 -13.25
CA ASP A 174 -7.71 -9.13 -14.49
C ASP A 174 -7.04 -7.77 -14.34
N ARG A 175 -7.23 -7.11 -13.19
CA ARG A 175 -6.58 -5.83 -12.81
C ARG A 175 -5.68 -5.98 -11.58
N LEU A 176 -5.57 -7.19 -11.03
CA LEU A 176 -4.84 -7.45 -9.80
C LEU A 176 -3.34 -7.59 -10.08
N ILE A 177 -2.57 -6.65 -9.54
CA ILE A 177 -1.11 -6.70 -9.52
C ILE A 177 -0.64 -6.53 -8.07
N LEU A 178 0.13 -7.50 -7.59
CA LEU A 178 0.63 -7.56 -6.22
C LEU A 178 2.17 -7.65 -6.21
N SER A 179 2.84 -6.90 -5.35
CA SER A 179 4.26 -7.09 -5.03
C SER A 179 4.47 -8.27 -4.09
N ALA A 180 5.71 -8.70 -3.89
CA ALA A 180 6.02 -9.67 -2.83
C ALA A 180 5.61 -9.19 -1.42
N ASP A 181 5.76 -7.88 -1.15
CA ASP A 181 5.32 -7.28 0.11
C ASP A 181 3.80 -7.33 0.27
N ASP A 182 3.05 -7.10 -0.81
CA ASP A 182 1.59 -7.24 -0.80
C ASP A 182 1.19 -8.68 -0.43
N ILE A 183 1.86 -9.70 -0.99
CA ILE A 183 1.60 -11.12 -0.67
C ILE A 183 1.87 -11.43 0.80
N ALA A 184 2.93 -10.86 1.38
CA ALA A 184 3.28 -11.04 2.78
C ALA A 184 2.26 -10.40 3.74
N HIS A 185 1.63 -9.30 3.33
CA HIS A 185 0.76 -8.48 4.17
C HIS A 185 -0.68 -8.39 3.66
N LEU A 186 -1.15 -9.39 2.92
CA LEU A 186 -2.50 -9.40 2.36
C LEU A 186 -3.58 -9.15 3.43
N PRO A 187 -4.56 -8.28 3.15
CA PRO A 187 -5.80 -8.23 3.89
C PRO A 187 -6.46 -9.62 3.96
N ARG A 188 -7.14 -9.92 5.07
CA ARG A 188 -7.72 -11.25 5.32
C ARG A 188 -8.72 -11.66 4.24
N ASP A 189 -9.58 -10.74 3.80
CA ASP A 189 -10.56 -10.96 2.73
C ASP A 189 -9.88 -11.25 1.39
N TRP A 190 -8.80 -10.54 1.06
CA TRP A 190 -8.01 -10.78 -0.15
C TRP A 190 -7.31 -12.15 -0.11
N ALA A 191 -6.72 -12.51 1.03
CA ALA A 191 -6.08 -13.81 1.21
C ALA A 191 -7.09 -14.96 1.03
N LEU A 192 -8.27 -14.88 1.64
CA LEU A 192 -9.33 -15.87 1.46
C LEU A 192 -9.71 -16.00 -0.02
N ARG A 193 -9.96 -14.88 -0.71
CA ARG A 193 -10.31 -14.87 -2.14
C ARG A 193 -9.22 -15.51 -3.02
N LEU A 194 -7.94 -15.19 -2.76
CA LEU A 194 -6.81 -15.76 -3.51
C LEU A 194 -6.61 -17.25 -3.23
N SER A 195 -6.95 -17.75 -2.04
CA SER A 195 -6.90 -19.18 -1.73
C SER A 195 -7.95 -20.00 -2.48
N GLU A 196 -9.06 -19.38 -2.90
CA GLU A 196 -10.11 -20.02 -3.70
C GLU A 196 -9.78 -20.09 -5.20
N TRP A 197 -8.91 -19.19 -5.67
CA TRP A 197 -8.66 -19.04 -7.11
C TRP A 197 -7.58 -19.98 -7.62
N ARG A 198 -7.99 -20.93 -8.45
CA ARG A 198 -7.14 -21.75 -9.32
C ARG A 198 -6.82 -20.99 -10.60
N GLY A 199 -5.58 -21.06 -11.10
CA GLY A 199 -5.25 -20.31 -12.32
C GLY A 199 -3.82 -20.43 -12.82
N ILE A 200 -3.59 -19.84 -13.99
CA ILE A 200 -2.27 -19.52 -14.52
C ILE A 200 -1.92 -18.09 -14.10
N TYR A 201 -0.72 -17.91 -13.56
CA TYR A 201 -0.21 -16.63 -13.11
C TYR A 201 1.10 -16.27 -13.81
N LEU A 202 1.44 -15.00 -13.74
CA LEU A 202 2.69 -14.43 -14.22
C LEU A 202 3.42 -13.77 -13.04
N ILE A 203 4.71 -14.08 -12.91
CA ILE A 203 5.66 -13.34 -12.08
C ILE A 203 6.56 -12.53 -13.01
N VAL A 204 6.71 -11.25 -12.73
CA VAL A 204 7.68 -10.36 -13.38
C VAL A 204 8.73 -9.96 -12.34
N ASP A 205 10.01 -10.07 -12.68
CA ASP A 205 11.09 -9.49 -11.91
C ASP A 205 11.29 -8.03 -12.35
N ASP A 206 11.08 -7.07 -11.45
CA ASP A 206 11.22 -5.65 -11.72
C ASP A 206 12.65 -5.22 -12.08
N SER A 207 13.67 -6.03 -11.76
CA SER A 207 15.07 -5.68 -12.02
C SER A 207 15.41 -5.67 -13.52
N ASP A 208 14.80 -6.55 -14.31
CA ASP A 208 15.07 -6.66 -15.76
C ASP A 208 13.84 -6.99 -16.62
N GLY A 209 12.66 -7.10 -16.01
CA GLY A 209 11.41 -7.43 -16.71
C GLY A 209 11.29 -8.90 -17.13
N ALA A 210 12.18 -9.78 -16.66
CA ALA A 210 12.12 -11.20 -16.95
C ALA A 210 10.83 -11.82 -16.37
N ARG A 211 10.27 -12.77 -17.12
CA ARG A 211 8.92 -13.30 -16.89
C ARG A 211 8.95 -14.79 -16.54
N TYR A 212 8.15 -15.17 -15.56
CA TYR A 212 7.87 -16.56 -15.22
C TYR A 212 6.37 -16.82 -15.27
N VAL A 213 5.96 -17.83 -16.02
CA VAL A 213 4.59 -18.37 -16.00
C VAL A 213 4.55 -19.57 -15.06
N GLY A 214 3.52 -19.65 -14.24
CA GLY A 214 3.25 -20.83 -13.44
C GLY A 214 1.77 -21.11 -13.28
N ALA A 215 1.45 -22.35 -12.93
CA ALA A 215 0.10 -22.78 -12.58
C ALA A 215 -0.07 -22.98 -11.06
N ALA A 216 -1.30 -22.73 -10.60
CA ALA A 216 -1.75 -22.98 -9.25
C ALA A 216 -3.02 -23.82 -9.25
N TYR A 217 -2.92 -25.05 -8.71
CA TYR A 217 -3.98 -26.06 -8.65
C TYR A 217 -3.85 -27.02 -7.45
N GLY A 218 -3.04 -26.63 -6.45
CA GLY A 218 -2.90 -27.37 -5.18
C GLY A 218 -3.90 -26.90 -4.13
N MET A 219 -3.72 -27.36 -2.88
CA MET A 219 -4.69 -27.11 -1.79
C MET A 219 -4.97 -25.61 -1.54
N ASP A 220 -3.95 -24.77 -1.52
CA ASP A 220 -4.07 -23.33 -1.25
C ASP A 220 -4.08 -22.46 -2.53
N ASN A 221 -4.27 -23.10 -3.70
CA ASN A 221 -4.30 -22.50 -5.03
C ASN A 221 -3.29 -21.33 -5.23
N LEU A 222 -3.73 -20.18 -5.76
CA LEU A 222 -2.87 -19.04 -6.07
C LEU A 222 -2.16 -18.51 -4.83
N LEU A 223 -2.87 -18.37 -3.70
CA LEU A 223 -2.27 -17.88 -2.46
C LEU A 223 -1.08 -18.75 -2.02
N GLY A 224 -1.26 -20.07 -2.01
CA GLY A 224 -0.21 -21.01 -1.61
C GLY A 224 1.02 -20.92 -2.52
N ARG A 225 0.81 -20.90 -3.83
CA ARG A 225 1.92 -20.79 -4.80
C ARG A 225 2.64 -19.46 -4.67
N TRP A 226 1.92 -18.35 -4.57
CA TRP A 226 2.53 -17.02 -4.46
C TRP A 226 3.30 -16.86 -3.15
N ARG A 227 2.75 -17.35 -2.02
CA ARG A 227 3.47 -17.39 -0.74
C ARG A 227 4.74 -18.22 -0.81
N ALA A 228 4.70 -19.38 -1.48
CA ALA A 228 5.89 -20.20 -1.66
C ALA A 228 7.00 -19.48 -2.44
N HIS A 229 6.64 -18.64 -3.42
CA HIS A 229 7.61 -17.83 -4.18
C HIS A 229 8.27 -16.71 -3.38
N VAL A 230 7.66 -16.27 -2.29
CA VAL A 230 8.15 -15.15 -1.46
C VAL A 230 8.51 -15.57 -0.03
N ALA A 231 8.58 -16.88 0.24
CA ALA A 231 8.87 -17.42 1.57
C ALA A 231 10.32 -17.19 2.02
N GLY A 232 11.23 -16.86 1.10
CA GLY A 232 12.61 -16.53 1.39
C GLY A 232 13.10 -15.35 0.53
N ASP A 233 14.38 -15.00 0.70
CA ASP A 233 14.99 -13.86 0.00
C ASP A 233 15.19 -14.12 -1.50
N VAL A 234 15.24 -15.39 -1.89
CA VAL A 234 15.36 -15.82 -3.28
C VAL A 234 14.15 -16.64 -3.71
N GLY A 235 13.79 -16.54 -4.99
CA GLY A 235 12.64 -17.25 -5.53
C GLY A 235 12.80 -18.77 -5.47
N VAL A 236 11.71 -19.49 -5.75
CA VAL A 236 11.73 -20.95 -5.82
C VAL A 236 11.57 -21.39 -7.27
N THR A 237 12.28 -22.46 -7.66
CA THR A 237 12.17 -23.13 -8.99
C THR A 237 12.94 -22.44 -10.13
N CYS A 238 13.54 -23.24 -11.03
CA CYS A 238 14.16 -22.78 -12.27
C CYS A 238 15.13 -21.59 -12.07
N ALA A 239 14.98 -20.54 -12.89
CA ALA A 239 15.80 -19.34 -12.81
C ALA A 239 15.39 -18.38 -11.69
N LEU A 240 14.20 -18.55 -11.08
CA LEU A 240 13.73 -17.70 -9.97
C LEU A 240 14.62 -17.83 -8.73
N SER A 241 15.27 -18.98 -8.51
CA SER A 241 16.19 -19.19 -7.38
C SER A 241 17.45 -18.33 -7.40
N ARG A 242 17.71 -17.66 -8.53
CA ARG A 242 18.81 -16.71 -8.70
C ARG A 242 18.35 -15.25 -8.58
N ARG A 243 17.06 -15.02 -8.29
CA ARG A 243 16.44 -13.70 -8.24
C ARG A 243 16.01 -13.37 -6.83
N ARG A 244 16.01 -12.08 -6.49
CA ARG A 244 15.50 -11.59 -5.20
C ARG A 244 13.99 -11.47 -5.24
N THR A 245 13.31 -12.04 -4.24
CA THR A 245 11.84 -12.06 -4.18
C THR A 245 11.22 -10.67 -4.04
N ALA A 246 11.93 -9.73 -3.41
CA ALA A 246 11.49 -8.34 -3.26
C ALA A 246 11.20 -7.63 -4.60
N GLY A 247 11.80 -8.09 -5.71
CA GLY A 247 11.56 -7.56 -7.05
C GLY A 247 10.36 -8.18 -7.78
N PHE A 248 9.66 -9.16 -7.18
CA PHE A 248 8.60 -9.89 -7.86
C PHE A 248 7.26 -9.15 -7.86
N ARG A 249 6.64 -9.12 -9.03
CA ARG A 249 5.25 -8.72 -9.23
C ARG A 249 4.41 -9.88 -9.74
N PHE A 250 3.29 -10.12 -9.08
CA PHE A 250 2.36 -11.20 -9.35
C PHE A 250 1.12 -10.66 -10.06
N SER A 251 0.68 -11.37 -11.09
CA SER A 251 -0.58 -11.12 -11.81
C SER A 251 -1.20 -12.43 -12.29
N ILE A 252 -2.49 -12.40 -12.62
CA ILE A 252 -3.25 -13.57 -13.05
C ILE A 252 -3.44 -13.49 -14.56
N LEU A 253 -3.01 -14.52 -15.29
CA LEU A 253 -3.22 -14.63 -16.74
C LEU A 253 -4.58 -15.24 -17.06
N GLN A 254 -4.99 -16.24 -16.29
CA GLN A 254 -6.25 -16.94 -16.50
C GLN A 254 -6.72 -17.64 -15.22
N LEU A 255 -7.97 -17.41 -14.81
CA LEU A 255 -8.63 -18.24 -13.82
C LEU A 255 -9.15 -19.54 -14.46
N LEU A 256 -9.04 -20.65 -13.72
CA LEU A 256 -9.39 -21.98 -14.19
C LEU A 256 -10.50 -22.58 -13.32
N ALA A 257 -11.41 -23.33 -13.96
CA ALA A 257 -12.44 -24.08 -13.25
C ALA A 257 -11.82 -25.12 -12.28
N PRO A 258 -12.40 -25.31 -11.09
CA PRO A 258 -11.95 -26.33 -10.14
C PRO A 258 -12.00 -27.76 -10.70
N THR A 259 -12.86 -28.02 -11.69
CA THR A 259 -13.07 -29.34 -12.32
C THR A 259 -12.05 -29.72 -13.39
N LEU A 260 -11.21 -28.77 -13.84
CA LEU A 260 -10.20 -29.04 -14.87
C LEU A 260 -9.20 -30.10 -14.39
N GLN A 261 -8.88 -31.04 -15.26
CA GLN A 261 -7.88 -32.06 -14.98
C GLN A 261 -6.48 -31.45 -15.03
N ILE A 262 -5.53 -32.06 -14.32
CA ILE A 262 -4.15 -31.56 -14.24
C ILE A 262 -3.53 -31.44 -15.64
N ALA A 263 -3.76 -32.42 -16.52
CA ALA A 263 -3.26 -32.40 -17.90
C ALA A 263 -3.75 -31.18 -18.70
N GLU A 264 -5.01 -30.77 -18.50
CA GLU A 264 -5.57 -29.59 -19.16
C GLU A 264 -4.93 -28.31 -18.62
N VAL A 265 -4.72 -28.21 -17.30
CA VAL A 265 -4.03 -27.08 -16.69
C VAL A 265 -2.60 -26.96 -17.18
N THR A 266 -1.87 -28.09 -17.26
CA THR A 266 -0.53 -28.12 -17.84
C THR A 266 -0.54 -27.66 -19.29
N ALA A 267 -1.50 -28.08 -20.11
CA ALA A 267 -1.60 -27.63 -21.50
C ALA A 267 -1.81 -26.10 -21.62
N VAL A 268 -2.64 -25.51 -20.75
CA VAL A 268 -2.82 -24.05 -20.68
C VAL A 268 -1.52 -23.35 -20.26
N GLU A 269 -0.84 -23.85 -19.21
CA GLU A 269 0.44 -23.31 -18.75
C GLU A 269 1.50 -23.32 -19.87
N GLN A 270 1.64 -24.43 -20.60
CA GLN A 270 2.55 -24.56 -21.73
C GLN A 270 2.24 -23.57 -22.85
N THR A 271 0.95 -23.38 -23.16
CA THR A 271 0.49 -22.41 -24.15
C THR A 271 0.85 -20.98 -23.73
N CYS A 272 0.67 -20.63 -22.45
CA CYS A 272 1.07 -19.33 -21.92
C CYS A 272 2.59 -19.11 -21.97
N MET A 273 3.39 -20.11 -21.59
CA MET A 273 4.86 -20.04 -21.69
C MET A 273 5.33 -19.81 -23.12
N ALA A 274 4.74 -20.52 -24.09
CA ALA A 274 5.06 -20.35 -25.51
C ALA A 274 4.69 -18.95 -26.03
N ARG A 275 3.48 -18.47 -25.73
CA ARG A 275 2.98 -17.16 -26.20
C ARG A 275 3.73 -15.98 -25.59
N LEU A 276 4.20 -16.12 -24.36
CA LEU A 276 4.95 -15.08 -23.64
C LEU A 276 6.46 -15.25 -23.75
N HIS A 277 6.91 -16.27 -24.48
CA HIS A 277 8.30 -16.63 -24.70
C HIS A 277 9.13 -16.71 -23.41
N THR A 278 8.56 -17.28 -22.34
CA THR A 278 9.20 -17.26 -21.02
C THR A 278 10.31 -18.29 -20.84
N ARG A 279 10.50 -19.19 -21.81
CA ARG A 279 11.65 -20.10 -21.88
C ARG A 279 12.86 -19.46 -22.53
N ASP A 280 12.65 -18.81 -23.68
CA ASP A 280 13.73 -18.21 -24.47
C ASP A 280 14.17 -16.86 -23.87
N PHE A 281 13.22 -16.09 -23.37
CA PHE A 281 13.44 -14.71 -22.90
C PHE A 281 12.89 -14.47 -21.48
N GLY A 282 12.75 -15.52 -20.68
CA GLY A 282 12.19 -15.45 -19.34
C GLY A 282 12.90 -16.36 -18.33
N LEU A 283 12.14 -16.77 -17.33
CA LEU A 283 12.62 -17.48 -16.15
C LEU A 283 12.10 -18.93 -16.06
N ASN A 284 11.28 -19.35 -17.03
CA ASN A 284 10.90 -20.76 -17.19
C ASN A 284 12.04 -21.54 -17.85
N ALA A 285 12.13 -22.83 -17.55
CA ALA A 285 13.00 -23.78 -18.24
C ALA A 285 12.25 -24.53 -19.35
#